data_AF-A0A2R6ENF7-F1
#
_entry.id   AF-A0A2R6ENF7-F1
#
_cell.length_a   1.000
_cell.length_b   1.000
_cell.length_c   1.000
_cell.angle_alpha   90.00
_cell.angle_beta   90.00
_cell.angle_gamma   90.00
#
_symmetry.space_group_name_H-M   'P 1'
#
loop_
_entity.id
_entity.type
_entity.pdbx_description
1 polymer ?
#
loop_
_entity_poly.entity_id
_entity_poly.type
_entity_poly.pdbx_seq_one_letter_code
_entity_poly.pdbx_strand_id
1 'polypeptide(L)' 'MVSKRRLGASLLLLGLAFVGAFHAVLAVAYDTGLASVGAGLAGLSVLTLMVVNLPALGDG' A
#
# COMPACT_ATOMS: atom_id res chain seq x y z
N MET A 1 3.09 -18.57 12.51
CA MET A 1 2.66 -17.48 13.43
C MET A 1 3.12 -16.14 12.88
N VAL A 2 2.24 -15.16 12.73
CA VAL A 2 2.60 -13.82 12.24
C VAL A 2 3.39 -13.07 13.31
N SER A 3 4.61 -12.61 13.00
CA SER A 3 5.40 -11.84 13.96
C SER A 3 4.79 -10.45 14.19
N LYS A 4 4.90 -9.91 15.41
CA LYS A 4 4.46 -8.54 15.73
C LYS A 4 5.06 -7.50 14.77
N ARG A 5 6.31 -7.72 14.35
CA ARG A 5 7.01 -6.88 13.35
C ARG A 5 6.33 -6.94 11.98
N ARG A 6 5.96 -8.14 11.50
CA ARG A 6 5.26 -8.31 10.22
C ARG A 6 3.87 -7.65 10.25
N LEU A 7 3.14 -7.79 11.36
CA LEU A 7 1.85 -7.14 11.53
C LEU A 7 2.00 -5.61 11.46
N GLY A 8 2.94 -5.04 12.21
CA GLY A 8 3.22 -3.61 12.18
C GLY A 8 3.57 -3.09 10.79
N ALA A 9 4.45 -3.80 10.06
CA ALA A 9 4.79 -3.45 8.68
C ALA A 9 3.59 -3.52 7.74
N SER A 10 2.73 -4.54 7.88
CA SER A 10 1.53 -4.69 7.04
C SER A 10 0.52 -3.58 7.29
N LEU A 11 0.31 -3.18 8.55
CA LEU A 11 -0.59 -2.07 8.90
C LEU A 11 -0.06 -0.73 8.39
N LEU A 12 1.25 -0.49 8.48
CA LEU A 12 1.88 0.70 7.92
C LEU A 12 1.70 0.76 6.40
N LEU A 13 1.99 -0.35 5.70
CA LEU A 13 1.84 -0.44 4.24
C LEU A 13 0.38 -0.30 3.81
N LEU A 14 -0.56 -0.85 4.57
CA LEU A 14 -1.99 -0.66 4.32
C LEU A 14 -2.40 0.81 4.46
N GLY A 15 -1.91 1.50 5.49
CA GLY A 15 -2.12 2.94 5.66
C GLY A 15 -1.53 3.75 4.50
N LEU A 16 -0.31 3.45 4.07
CA LEU A 16 0.31 4.11 2.91
C LEU A 16 -0.45 3.83 1.61
N ALA A 17 -0.94 2.62 1.42
CA ALA A 17 -1.78 2.27 0.27
C ALA A 17 -3.07 3.11 0.24
N PHE A 18 -3.72 3.26 1.38
CA PHE A 18 -4.90 4.11 1.53
C PHE A 18 -4.60 5.58 1.24
N VAL A 19 -3.52 6.14 1.81
CA VAL A 19 -3.09 7.52 1.58
C VAL A 19 -2.80 7.78 0.10
N GLY A 20 -2.08 6.86 -0.57
CA GLY A 20 -1.80 6.95 -2.00
C GLY A 20 -3.07 6.93 -2.85
N ALA A 21 -4.00 6.00 -2.56
CA ALA A 21 -5.28 5.91 -3.26
C ALA A 21 -6.11 7.18 -3.09
N PHE A 22 -6.21 7.69 -1.86
CA PHE A 22 -6.93 8.92 -1.58
C PHE A 22 -6.29 10.13 -2.26
N HIS A 23 -4.97 10.24 -2.23
CA HIS A 23 -4.24 11.27 -2.97
C HIS A 23 -4.52 11.20 -4.47
N ALA A 24 -4.53 10.00 -5.08
CA ALA A 24 -4.85 9.85 -6.49
C ALA A 24 -6.27 10.33 -6.81
N VAL A 25 -7.26 9.97 -6.00
CA VAL A 25 -8.65 10.42 -6.16
C VAL A 25 -8.75 11.94 -6.05
N LEU A 26 -8.11 12.55 -5.04
CA LEU A 26 -8.10 14.00 -4.88
C LEU A 26 -7.38 14.69 -6.04
N ALA A 27 -6.25 14.16 -6.50
CA ALA A 27 -5.50 14.73 -7.61
C ALA A 27 -6.31 14.74 -8.92
N VAL A 28 -7.13 13.71 -9.14
CA VAL A 28 -8.09 13.67 -10.26
C VAL A 28 -9.24 14.66 -10.04
N ALA A 29 -9.82 14.70 -8.83
CA ALA A 29 -10.96 15.56 -8.52
C ALA A 29 -10.63 17.06 -8.60
N TYR A 30 -9.39 17.44 -8.27
CA TYR A 30 -8.91 18.83 -8.29
C TYR A 30 -7.98 19.13 -9.47
N ASP A 31 -7.85 18.22 -10.43
CA ASP A 31 -7.02 18.35 -11.64
C ASP A 31 -5.60 18.87 -11.38
N THR A 32 -4.92 18.32 -10.38
CA THR A 32 -3.59 18.78 -9.96
C THR A 32 -2.45 18.24 -10.82
N GLY A 33 -2.74 17.27 -11.70
CA GLY A 33 -1.74 16.55 -12.51
C GLY A 33 -0.90 15.54 -11.72
N LEU A 34 -1.13 15.35 -10.41
CA LEU A 34 -0.31 14.49 -9.54
C LEU A 34 -0.93 13.09 -9.29
N ALA A 35 -1.90 12.66 -10.10
CA ALA A 35 -2.59 11.39 -9.90
C ALA A 35 -1.64 10.18 -9.95
N SER A 36 -0.61 10.24 -10.80
CA SER A 36 0.42 9.19 -10.91
C SER A 36 1.24 9.01 -9.64
N VAL A 37 1.44 10.06 -8.85
CA VAL A 37 2.16 9.99 -7.55
C VAL A 37 1.34 9.18 -6.55
N GLY A 38 0.04 9.48 -6.44
CA GLY A 38 -0.86 8.74 -5.55
C GLY A 38 -1.00 7.27 -5.97
N ALA A 39 -1.23 7.04 -7.26
CA ALA A 39 -1.34 5.69 -7.82
C ALA A 39 -0.05 4.88 -7.64
N GLY A 40 1.11 5.51 -7.87
CA GLY A 40 2.43 4.91 -7.65
C GLY A 40 2.65 4.53 -6.19
N LEU A 41 2.38 5.45 -5.25
CA LEU A 41 2.51 5.17 -3.82
C LEU A 41 1.58 4.03 -3.38
N ALA A 42 0.33 4.04 -3.85
CA ALA A 42 -0.63 3.00 -3.54
C ALA A 42 -0.16 1.62 -4.06
N GLY A 43 0.20 1.56 -5.34
CA GLY A 43 0.67 0.34 -5.99
C GLY A 43 1.93 -0.23 -5.35
N LEU A 44 2.93 0.62 -5.09
CA LEU A 44 4.19 0.19 -4.46
C LEU A 44 3.94 -0.35 -3.05
N SER A 45 3.04 0.27 -2.30
CA SER A 45 2.67 -0.17 -0.94
C SER A 45 1.99 -1.54 -0.96
N VAL A 46 1.07 -1.77 -1.90
CA VAL A 46 0.38 -3.07 -2.08
C VAL A 46 1.36 -4.16 -2.52
N LEU A 47 2.21 -3.90 -3.51
CA LEU A 47 3.23 -4.86 -3.94
C LEU A 47 4.17 -5.23 -2.79
N THR A 48 4.62 -4.24 -2.02
CA THR A 48 5.46 -4.47 -0.84
C THR A 48 4.73 -5.28 0.22
N LEU A 49 3.44 -5.03 0.43
CA LEU A 49 2.60 -5.78 1.36
C LEU A 49 2.50 -7.26 0.96
N MET A 50 2.38 -7.55 -0.34
CA MET A 50 2.43 -8.93 -0.85
C MET A 50 3.77 -9.59 -0.56
N VAL A 51 4.89 -8.90 -0.83
CA VAL A 51 6.24 -9.42 -0.56
C VAL A 51 6.45 -9.72 0.93
N VAL A 52 6.02 -8.80 1.82
CA VAL A 52 6.14 -8.97 3.27
C VAL A 52 5.35 -10.19 3.77
N ASN A 53 4.24 -10.54 3.10
CA ASN A 53 3.36 -11.63 3.49
C ASN A 53 3.52 -12.92 2.67
N LEU A 54 4.38 -12.92 1.64
CA LEU A 54 4.59 -14.06 0.74
C LEU A 54 4.88 -15.40 1.46
N PRO A 55 5.71 -15.45 2.52
CA PRO A 55 5.95 -16.70 3.24
C PRO A 55 4.69 -17.29 3.90
N ALA A 56 3.70 -16.46 4.26
CA ALA A 56 2.44 -16.95 4.83
C ALA A 56 1.47 -17.49 3.78
N LEU A 57 1.70 -17.25 2.48
CA LEU A 57 0.87 -17.74 1.38
C LEU A 57 1.29 -19.13 0.89
N GLY A 58 2.53 -19.55 1.17
CA GLY A 58 3.08 -20.86 0.78
C GLY A 58 2.98 -21.95 1.85
N ASP A 59 2.60 -21.60 3.08
CA ASP A 59 2.43 -22.52 4.21
C ASP A 59 1.00 -23.13 4.29
N GLY A 60 0.22 -23.04 3.19
CA GLY A 60 -1.18 -23.48 3.10
C GLY A 60 -1.37 -24.82 2.43
#